data_AF-A0A2M8PMG3-F1
#
_entry.id   AF-A0A2M8PMG3-F1
#
_cell.length_a   1.000
_cell.length_b   1.000
_cell.length_c   1.000
_cell.angle_alpha   90.00
_cell.angle_beta   90.00
_cell.angle_gamma   90.00
#
_symmetry.space_group_name_H-M   'P 1'
#
loop_
_entity.id
_entity.type
_entity.pdbx_description
1 polymer ?
#
loop_
_entity_poly.entity_id
_entity_poly.type
_entity_poly.pdbx_seq_one_letter_code
_entity_poly.pdbx_strand_id
1 'polypeptide(L)'
;PVTAADALLKRLASDEETPEIIDTEARAEEGGSILQAIDRVSARIHQLNTRVEQELARRRRDLEVVGRIGRQTATFEDIDDLFNRAINMICNELGFYHAQVFLMDDARRDAILVYSRGERGRRLLEAGHKIRR
;
A
#
# COMPACT_ATOMS: atom_id res chain seq x y z
N PRO A 1 -29.02 68.02 -25.00
CA PRO A 1 -30.00 68.20 -23.91
C PRO A 1 -31.47 67.94 -24.31
N VAL A 2 -31.77 66.88 -25.08
CA VAL A 2 -33.16 66.36 -25.20
C VAL A 2 -33.18 64.83 -25.42
N THR A 3 -32.15 64.23 -26.02
CA THR A 3 -32.17 62.82 -26.44
C THR A 3 -32.05 61.78 -25.32
N ALA A 4 -31.48 62.14 -24.16
CA ALA A 4 -31.31 61.22 -23.03
C ALA A 4 -32.56 61.10 -22.13
N ALA A 5 -33.40 62.14 -22.10
CA ALA A 5 -34.62 62.15 -21.28
C ALA A 5 -35.74 61.34 -21.94
N ASP A 6 -35.87 61.40 -23.26
CA ASP A 6 -36.86 60.61 -24.03
C ASP A 6 -36.56 59.09 -23.97
N ALA A 7 -35.28 58.72 -23.92
CA ALA A 7 -34.87 57.32 -23.82
C ALA A 7 -35.19 56.69 -22.45
N LEU A 8 -35.20 57.50 -21.40
CA LEU A 8 -35.50 57.07 -20.03
C LEU A 8 -37.02 56.96 -19.79
N LEU A 9 -37.80 57.90 -20.34
CA LEU A 9 -39.27 57.85 -20.29
C LEU A 9 -39.85 56.66 -21.07
N LYS A 10 -39.21 56.23 -22.16
CA LYS A 10 -39.61 55.01 -22.88
C LYS A 10 -39.32 53.72 -22.11
N ARG A 11 -38.28 53.69 -21.27
CA ARG A 11 -37.92 52.50 -20.46
C ARG A 11 -38.77 52.35 -19.20
N LEU A 12 -39.29 53.45 -18.66
CA LEU A 12 -40.19 53.42 -17.49
C LEU A 12 -41.65 53.16 -17.87
N ALA A 13 -42.03 53.34 -19.14
CA ALA A 13 -43.39 53.10 -19.63
C ALA A 13 -43.61 51.67 -20.17
N SER A 14 -42.56 50.86 -20.25
CA SER A 14 -42.61 49.44 -20.57
C SER A 14 -42.20 48.63 -19.35
N ASP A 15 -42.93 48.85 -18.27
CA ASP A 15 -42.91 48.01 -17.07
C ASP A 15 -43.63 46.69 -17.38
N GLU A 16 -42.93 45.80 -18.07
CA GLU A 16 -43.17 44.36 -18.08
C GLU A 16 -41.80 43.67 -18.21
N GLU A 17 -40.85 44.06 -17.36
CA GLU A 17 -39.67 43.25 -17.12
C GLU A 17 -40.09 42.19 -16.11
N THR A 18 -40.58 41.05 -16.62
CA THR A 18 -40.65 39.82 -15.84
C THR A 18 -39.29 39.67 -15.17
N PRO A 19 -39.22 39.51 -13.84
CA PRO A 19 -37.93 39.40 -13.18
C PRO A 19 -37.23 38.19 -13.79
N GLU A 20 -36.10 38.45 -14.44
CA GLU A 20 -35.18 37.43 -14.89
C GLU A 20 -34.86 36.61 -13.65
N ILE A 21 -35.42 35.40 -13.57
CA ILE A 21 -35.21 34.47 -12.47
C ILE A 21 -33.71 34.24 -12.47
N ILE A 22 -33.00 34.90 -11.55
CA ILE A 22 -31.61 34.54 -11.25
C ILE A 22 -31.67 33.06 -10.99
N ASP A 23 -31.00 32.29 -11.84
CA ASP A 23 -31.04 30.84 -11.88
C ASP A 23 -30.48 30.26 -10.58
N THR A 24 -31.33 30.28 -9.55
CA THR A 24 -31.04 29.77 -8.20
C THR A 24 -30.82 28.27 -8.23
N GLU A 25 -31.32 27.57 -9.25
CA GLU A 25 -31.08 26.15 -9.48
C GLU A 25 -29.63 25.91 -9.94
N ALA A 26 -29.14 26.64 -10.95
CA ALA A 26 -27.74 26.51 -11.41
C ALA A 26 -26.70 26.79 -10.31
N ARG A 27 -26.95 27.77 -9.44
CA ARG A 27 -26.04 28.11 -8.32
C ARG A 27 -26.11 27.12 -7.16
N ALA A 28 -27.24 26.43 -6.98
CA ALA A 28 -27.37 25.31 -6.04
C ALA A 28 -26.70 24.04 -6.58
N GLU A 29 -26.71 23.82 -7.90
CA GLU A 29 -26.00 22.71 -8.57
C GLU A 29 -24.48 22.82 -8.43
N GLU A 30 -23.90 24.01 -8.62
CA GLU A 30 -22.45 24.24 -8.43
C GLU A 30 -22.01 23.99 -6.97
N GLY A 31 -22.79 24.46 -6.00
CA GLY A 31 -22.54 24.20 -4.58
C GLY A 31 -22.66 22.70 -4.22
N GLY A 32 -23.63 22.01 -4.82
CA GLY A 32 -23.78 20.57 -4.68
C GLY A 32 -22.59 19.79 -5.26
N SER A 33 -22.06 20.22 -6.40
CA SER A 33 -20.88 19.62 -7.04
C SER A 33 -19.63 19.73 -6.17
N ILE A 34 -19.41 20.89 -5.52
CA ILE A 34 -18.29 21.09 -4.59
C ILE A 34 -18.44 20.23 -3.34
N LEU A 35 -19.64 20.14 -2.76
CA LEU A 35 -19.90 19.29 -1.59
C LEU A 35 -19.64 17.81 -1.91
N GLN A 36 -20.10 17.34 -3.07
CA GLN A 36 -19.82 15.98 -3.54
C GLN A 36 -18.32 15.75 -3.79
N ALA A 37 -17.60 16.75 -4.29
CA ALA A 37 -16.16 16.65 -4.48
C ALA A 37 -15.42 16.54 -3.13
N ILE A 38 -15.83 17.30 -2.12
CA ILE A 38 -15.30 17.23 -0.76
C ILE A 38 -15.59 15.86 -0.15
N ASP A 39 -16.80 15.34 -0.27
CA ASP A 39 -17.16 14.01 0.24
C ASP A 39 -16.32 12.90 -0.40
N ARG A 40 -16.10 12.98 -1.72
CA ARG A 40 -15.22 12.04 -2.44
C ARG A 40 -13.78 12.12 -1.95
N VAL A 41 -13.26 13.34 -1.73
CA VAL A 41 -11.90 13.54 -1.20
C VAL A 41 -11.79 13.01 0.23
N SER A 42 -12.76 13.31 1.10
CA SER A 42 -12.82 12.79 2.47
C SER A 42 -12.85 11.26 2.49
N ALA A 43 -13.73 10.64 1.71
CA ALA A 43 -13.80 9.20 1.57
C ALA A 43 -12.47 8.62 1.08
N ARG A 44 -11.81 9.30 0.13
CA ARG A 44 -10.50 8.88 -0.38
C ARG A 44 -9.40 8.99 0.68
N ILE A 45 -9.36 10.06 1.46
CA ILE A 45 -8.40 10.24 2.56
C ILE A 45 -8.59 9.15 3.61
N HIS A 46 -9.84 8.88 4.02
CA HIS A 46 -10.13 7.80 4.95
C HIS A 46 -9.66 6.44 4.43
N GLN A 47 -9.95 6.12 3.16
CA GLN A 47 -9.46 4.89 2.53
C GLN A 47 -7.93 4.79 2.52
N LEU A 48 -7.23 5.89 2.22
CA LEU A 48 -5.77 5.92 2.21
C LEU A 48 -5.20 5.75 3.62
N ASN A 49 -5.75 6.46 4.60
CA ASN A 49 -5.34 6.32 6.00
C ASN A 49 -5.51 4.89 6.49
N THR A 50 -6.67 4.27 6.26
CA THR A 50 -6.91 2.87 6.65
C THR A 50 -5.91 1.92 6.00
N ARG A 51 -5.56 2.12 4.71
CA ARG A 51 -4.54 1.30 4.04
C ARG A 51 -3.15 1.49 4.66
N VAL A 52 -2.76 2.73 4.94
CA VAL A 52 -1.48 3.05 5.57
C VAL A 52 -1.39 2.42 6.96
N GLU A 53 -2.46 2.51 7.75
CA GLU A 53 -2.55 1.88 9.08
C GLU A 53 -2.42 0.35 9.00
N GLN A 54 -3.10 -0.29 8.05
CA GLN A 54 -3.01 -1.74 7.83
C GLN A 54 -1.60 -2.18 7.43
N GLU A 55 -0.95 -1.45 6.52
CA GLU A 55 0.43 -1.71 6.12
C GLU A 55 1.42 -1.51 7.27
N LEU A 56 1.26 -0.43 8.06
CA LEU A 56 2.07 -0.19 9.26
C LEU A 56 1.88 -1.30 10.29
N ALA A 57 0.65 -1.74 10.54
CA ALA A 57 0.35 -2.83 11.47
C ALA A 57 0.96 -4.17 10.99
N ARG A 58 0.93 -4.45 9.68
CA ARG A 58 1.61 -5.62 9.11
C ARG A 58 3.12 -5.53 9.32
N ARG A 59 3.75 -4.42 8.93
CA ARG A 59 5.20 -4.21 9.08
C ARG A 59 5.66 -4.28 10.53
N ARG A 60 4.90 -3.73 11.48
CA ARG A 60 5.20 -3.84 12.91
C ARG A 60 5.23 -5.30 13.36
N ARG A 61 4.23 -6.10 12.97
CA ARG A 61 4.19 -7.54 13.27
C ARG A 61 5.37 -8.28 12.67
N ASP A 62 5.70 -8.00 11.41
CA ASP A 62 6.85 -8.63 10.74
C ASP A 62 8.16 -8.30 11.45
N LEU A 63 8.35 -7.05 11.89
CA LEU A 63 9.54 -6.65 12.65
C LEU A 63 9.63 -7.31 14.03
N GLU A 64 8.50 -7.46 14.73
CA GLU A 64 8.44 -8.17 16.01
C GLU A 64 8.83 -9.65 15.84
N VAL A 65 8.30 -10.30 14.80
CA VAL A 65 8.64 -11.68 14.39
C VAL A 65 10.13 -11.79 14.10
N VAL A 66 10.69 -10.91 13.27
CA VAL A 66 12.12 -10.90 12.95
C VAL A 66 12.98 -10.72 14.21
N GLY A 67 12.59 -9.81 15.11
CA GLY A 67 13.30 -9.60 16.37
C GLY A 67 13.27 -10.84 17.28
N ARG A 68 12.13 -11.55 17.32
CA ARG A 68 12.02 -12.83 18.05
C ARG A 68 12.91 -13.91 17.45
N ILE A 69 12.87 -14.09 16.12
CA ILE A 69 13.72 -15.02 15.38
C ILE A 69 15.19 -14.74 15.69
N GLY A 70 15.62 -13.47 15.60
CA GLY A 70 17.01 -13.08 15.87
C GLY A 70 17.47 -13.45 17.28
N ARG A 71 16.65 -13.20 18.31
CA ARG A 71 16.98 -13.57 19.70
C ARG A 71 17.06 -15.08 19.89
N GLN A 72 16.12 -15.85 19.33
CA GLN A 72 16.15 -17.32 19.45
C GLN A 72 17.33 -17.92 18.69
N THR A 73 17.63 -17.37 17.52
CA THR A 73 18.74 -17.81 16.67
C THR A 73 20.09 -17.53 17.34
N ALA A 74 20.25 -16.41 18.04
CA ALA A 74 21.47 -16.07 18.78
C ALA A 74 21.81 -17.04 19.94
N THR A 75 20.90 -17.95 20.32
CA THR A 75 21.15 -18.96 21.37
C THR A 75 21.73 -20.27 20.85
N PHE A 76 21.82 -20.43 19.53
CA PHE A 76 22.30 -21.67 18.93
C PHE A 76 23.83 -21.66 18.80
N GLU A 77 24.48 -22.69 19.34
CA GLU A 77 25.94 -22.88 19.27
C GLU A 77 26.38 -23.65 18.01
N ASP A 78 25.51 -24.53 17.52
CA ASP A 78 25.72 -25.33 16.32
C ASP A 78 25.12 -24.62 15.09
N ILE A 79 25.95 -24.43 14.06
CA ILE A 79 25.60 -23.68 12.85
C ILE A 79 24.59 -24.40 11.96
N ASP A 80 24.58 -25.73 11.95
CA ASP A 80 23.61 -26.52 11.19
C ASP A 80 22.24 -26.43 11.86
N ASP A 81 22.22 -26.58 13.18
CA ASP A 81 21.02 -26.44 14.01
C ASP A 81 20.47 -25.00 13.95
N LEU A 82 21.36 -24.02 13.88
CA LEU A 82 21.02 -22.61 13.68
C LEU A 82 20.26 -22.40 12.37
N PHE A 83 20.81 -22.84 11.23
CA PHE A 83 20.16 -22.68 9.94
C PHE A 83 18.83 -23.42 9.88
N ASN A 84 18.80 -24.69 10.34
CA ASN A 84 17.61 -25.53 10.40
C ASN A 84 16.47 -24.84 11.16
N ARG A 85 16.76 -24.28 12.34
CA ARG A 85 15.74 -23.69 13.21
C ARG A 85 15.33 -22.31 12.71
N ALA A 86 16.29 -21.46 12.33
CA ALA A 86 16.02 -20.10 11.87
C ALA A 86 15.10 -20.08 10.64
N ILE A 87 15.39 -20.90 9.64
CA ILE A 87 14.60 -20.94 8.40
C ILE A 87 13.21 -21.53 8.59
N ASN A 88 13.04 -22.52 9.48
CA ASN A 88 11.74 -23.06 9.84
C ASN A 88 10.91 -22.00 10.57
N MET A 89 11.53 -21.25 11.47
CA MET A 89 10.89 -20.16 12.19
C MET A 89 10.48 -19.03 11.23
N ILE A 90 11.36 -18.62 10.32
CA ILE A 90 11.04 -17.65 9.25
C ILE A 90 9.83 -18.11 8.44
N CYS A 91 9.82 -19.36 7.98
CA CYS A 91 8.72 -19.84 7.14
C CYS A 91 7.40 -20.03 7.91
N ASN A 92 7.47 -20.45 9.18
CA ASN A 92 6.30 -20.62 10.03
C ASN A 92 5.70 -19.27 10.45
N GLU A 93 6.54 -18.32 10.86
CA GLU A 93 6.09 -17.04 11.43
C GLU A 93 5.71 -16.01 10.35
N LEU A 94 6.36 -16.05 9.19
CA LEU A 94 6.05 -15.15 8.06
C LEU A 94 5.17 -15.80 6.98
N GLY A 95 4.81 -17.08 7.13
CA GLY A 95 3.87 -17.78 6.25
C GLY A 95 4.43 -18.15 4.87
N PHE A 96 5.75 -18.30 4.72
CA PHE A 96 6.35 -18.72 3.46
C PHE A 96 6.17 -20.22 3.20
N TYR A 97 5.90 -20.59 1.94
CA TYR A 97 5.78 -22.00 1.53
C TYR A 97 7.12 -22.74 1.58
N HIS A 98 8.20 -22.11 1.11
CA HIS A 98 9.50 -22.74 0.94
C HIS A 98 10.63 -21.71 1.14
N ALA A 99 11.75 -22.13 1.73
CA ALA A 99 13.01 -21.37 1.77
C ALA A 99 14.23 -22.30 1.62
N GLN A 100 15.35 -21.74 1.17
CA GLN A 100 16.63 -22.44 0.95
C GLN A 100 17.79 -21.60 1.49
N VAL A 101 18.80 -22.26 2.06
CA VAL A 101 20.08 -21.63 2.46
C VAL A 101 21.19 -22.23 1.62
N PHE A 102 21.96 -21.36 0.99
CA PHE A 102 23.17 -21.72 0.26
C PHE A 102 24.39 -21.13 0.96
N LEU A 103 25.42 -21.95 1.17
CA LEU A 103 26.73 -21.50 1.61
C LEU A 103 27.71 -21.58 0.45
N MET A 104 28.60 -20.60 0.35
CA MET A 104 29.68 -20.65 -0.63
C MET A 104 30.71 -21.69 -0.18
N ASP A 105 31.26 -22.45 -1.13
CA ASP A 105 32.41 -23.30 -0.86
C ASP A 105 33.66 -22.46 -0.50
N ASP A 106 34.67 -23.10 0.08
CA ASP A 106 35.91 -22.42 0.51
C ASP A 106 36.63 -21.72 -0.66
N ALA A 107 36.45 -22.24 -1.87
CA ALA A 107 37.00 -21.66 -3.09
C ALA A 107 36.13 -20.52 -3.68
N ARG A 108 34.96 -20.24 -3.10
CA ARG A 108 33.94 -19.27 -3.54
C ARG A 108 33.47 -19.45 -5.00
N ARG A 109 33.50 -20.67 -5.51
CA ARG A 109 33.10 -21.04 -6.88
C ARG A 109 31.68 -21.58 -6.95
N ASP A 110 31.28 -22.35 -5.95
CA ASP A 110 29.98 -23.02 -5.92
C ASP A 110 29.18 -22.59 -4.70
N ALA A 111 27.88 -22.32 -4.90
CA ALA A 111 26.92 -22.15 -3.82
C ALA A 111 26.30 -23.52 -3.51
N ILE A 112 26.64 -24.09 -2.36
CA ILE A 112 26.20 -25.40 -1.88
C ILE A 112 24.90 -25.22 -1.10
N LEU A 113 23.85 -25.95 -1.49
CA LEU A 113 22.61 -26.00 -0.74
C LEU A 113 22.86 -26.73 0.59
N VAL A 114 22.72 -26.02 1.71
CA VAL A 114 22.90 -26.58 3.06
C VAL A 114 21.59 -26.75 3.80
N TYR A 115 20.56 -25.98 3.42
CA TYR A 115 19.22 -26.21 3.93
C TYR A 115 18.13 -25.97 2.90
N SER A 116 17.06 -26.76 2.97
CA SER A 116 15.87 -26.54 2.17
C SER A 116 14.62 -27.05 2.89
N ARG A 117 13.59 -26.21 2.98
CA ARG A 117 12.32 -26.57 3.62
C ARG A 117 11.45 -27.44 2.71
N GLY A 118 10.80 -28.45 3.29
CA GLY A 118 9.85 -29.33 2.61
C GLY A 118 10.49 -30.51 1.88
N GLU A 119 9.66 -31.47 1.47
CA GLU A 119 10.10 -32.76 0.95
C GLU A 119 10.85 -32.68 -0.39
N ARG A 120 10.52 -31.67 -1.21
CA ARG A 120 11.31 -31.33 -2.41
C ARG A 120 12.71 -30.84 -2.03
N GLY A 121 12.80 -30.05 -0.98
CA GLY A 121 14.04 -29.53 -0.43
C GLY A 121 14.96 -30.60 0.13
N ARG A 122 14.41 -31.55 0.88
CA ARG A 122 15.15 -32.71 1.38
C ARG A 122 15.81 -33.50 0.26
N ARG A 123 15.10 -33.75 -0.84
CA ARG A 123 15.66 -34.43 -2.02
C ARG A 123 16.76 -33.63 -2.72
N LEU A 124 16.66 -32.30 -2.74
CA LEU A 124 17.71 -31.43 -3.29
C LEU A 124 18.97 -31.41 -2.42
N LEU A 125 18.81 -31.48 -1.09
CA LEU A 125 19.92 -31.63 -0.14
C LEU A 125 20.62 -32.98 -0.31
N GLU A 126 19.87 -34.07 -0.39
CA GLU A 126 20.40 -35.42 -0.59
C GLU A 126 21.15 -35.56 -1.93
N ALA A 127 20.71 -34.83 -2.96
CA ALA A 127 21.37 -34.78 -4.26
C ALA A 127 22.62 -33.86 -4.28
N GLY A 128 22.96 -33.19 -3.17
CA GLY A 128 24.09 -32.28 -3.08
C GLY A 128 23.99 -31.13 -4.09
N HIS A 129 22.80 -30.56 -4.27
CA HIS A 129 22.55 -29.54 -5.28
C HIS A 129 23.46 -28.31 -5.09
N LYS A 130 24.11 -27.89 -6.17
CA LYS A 130 24.99 -26.71 -6.19
C LYS A 130 24.62 -25.80 -7.34
N ILE A 131 24.67 -24.51 -7.09
CA ILE A 131 24.56 -23.49 -8.13
C ILE A 131 25.98 -23.03 -8.45
N ARG A 132 26.39 -23.22 -9.71
CA ARG A 132 27.67 -22.72 -10.23
C ARG A 132 27.46 -21.29 -10.72
N ARG A 133 28.37 -20.40 -10.33
CA ARG A 133 28.34 -19.00 -10.79
C ARG A 133 28.79 -18.87 -12.23
#